data_AF-A0A0F6I7S0-F1
#
_entry.id   AF-A0A0F6I7S0-F1
#
_cell.length_a   1.000
_cell.length_b   1.000
_cell.length_c   1.000
_cell.angle_alpha   90.00
_cell.angle_beta   90.00
_cell.angle_gamma   90.00
#
_symmetry.space_group_name_H-M   'P 1'
#
loop_
_entity.id
_entity.type
_entity.pdbx_description
1 polymer ?
#
loop_
_entity_poly.entity_id
_entity_poly.type
_entity_poly.pdbx_seq_one_letter_code
_entity_poly.pdbx_strand_id
1 'polypeptide(L)' 'MDQEHFIHHPEVLHLRAILVEGLYFQKLTHALFDDILMNVDKRFKDRDRLIEFITKESLLGDYEKFLQQKEYE' A
#
# COMPACT_ATOMS: atom_id res chain seq x y z
N MET A 1 -15.67 -9.38 14.35
CA MET A 1 -14.46 -8.73 13.81
C MET A 1 -14.26 -9.30 12.44
N ASP A 2 -14.63 -8.55 11.41
CA ASP A 2 -14.45 -9.01 10.03
C ASP A 2 -12.95 -9.24 9.81
N GLN A 3 -12.58 -10.47 9.51
CA GLN A 3 -11.22 -10.75 9.06
C GLN A 3 -11.08 -10.04 7.71
N GLU A 4 -10.35 -8.93 7.69
CA GLU A 4 -10.04 -8.25 6.44
C GLU A 4 -9.28 -9.24 5.55
N HIS A 5 -9.87 -9.57 4.40
CA HIS A 5 -9.25 -10.48 3.44
C HIS A 5 -8.20 -9.73 2.62
N PHE A 6 -7.13 -10.43 2.25
CA PHE A 6 -6.13 -9.94 1.30
C PHE A 6 -6.80 -9.62 -0.05
N ILE A 7 -6.58 -8.41 -0.56
CA ILE A 7 -7.33 -7.82 -1.67
C ILE A 7 -6.58 -8.02 -3.00
N HIS A 8 -5.33 -8.50 -2.92
CA HIS A 8 -4.49 -8.85 -4.07
C HIS A 8 -4.11 -7.64 -4.95
N HIS A 9 -3.73 -6.53 -4.32
CA HIS A 9 -3.25 -5.35 -5.04
C HIS A 9 -2.02 -5.70 -5.91
N PRO A 10 -1.96 -5.32 -7.20
CA PRO A 10 -0.90 -5.74 -8.12
C PRO A 10 0.51 -5.44 -7.62
N GLU A 11 0.74 -4.24 -7.09
CA GLU A 11 2.07 -3.86 -6.54
C GLU A 11 2.44 -4.70 -5.31
N VAL A 12 1.45 -5.11 -4.51
CA VAL A 12 1.70 -5.90 -3.31
C VAL A 12 1.94 -7.36 -3.66
N LEU A 13 1.32 -7.87 -4.73
CA LEU A 13 1.67 -9.18 -5.30
C LEU A 13 3.11 -9.22 -5.81
N HIS A 14 3.59 -8.14 -6.44
CA HIS A 14 4.99 -8.02 -6.86
C HIS A 14 5.94 -8.02 -5.67
N LEU A 15 5.64 -7.21 -4.63
CA LEU A 15 6.37 -7.20 -3.37
C LEU A 15 6.39 -8.59 -2.70
N ARG A 16 5.24 -9.28 -2.67
CA ARG A 16 5.12 -10.65 -2.15
C ARG A 16 6.05 -11.61 -2.88
N ALA A 17 6.13 -11.55 -4.21
CA ALA A 17 7.01 -12.41 -4.99
C ALA A 17 8.50 -12.21 -4.65
N ILE A 18 8.91 -10.96 -4.39
CA ILE A 18 10.29 -10.65 -3.97
C ILE A 18 10.53 -11.13 -2.53
N LEU A 19 9.60 -10.83 -1.63
CA LEU A 19 9.77 -11.10 -0.21
C LEU A 19 9.58 -12.58 0.15
N VAL A 20 8.92 -13.39 -0.70
CA VAL A 20 8.77 -14.84 -0.47
C VAL A 20 10.13 -15.55 -0.45
N GLU A 21 11.13 -15.02 -1.17
CA GLU A 21 12.51 -15.50 -1.08
C GLU A 21 13.08 -15.27 0.34
N GLY A 22 12.63 -14.22 1.04
CA GLY A 22 12.99 -13.95 2.43
C GLY A 22 12.41 -14.94 3.45
N LEU A 23 11.23 -15.52 3.16
CA LEU A 23 10.67 -16.63 3.95
C LEU A 23 11.55 -17.87 3.83
N TYR A 24 12.11 -18.12 2.65
CA TYR A 24 12.98 -19.28 2.38
C TYR A 24 14.26 -19.25 3.24
N PHE A 25 14.79 -18.05 3.52
CA PHE A 25 15.95 -17.86 4.40
C PHE A 25 15.61 -17.85 5.91
N GLN A 26 14.40 -18.27 6.30
CA GLN A 26 13.90 -18.35 7.69
C GLN A 26 14.00 -17.05 8.52
N LYS A 27 14.07 -15.88 7.87
CA LYS A 27 14.17 -14.60 8.59
C LYS A 27 12.83 -14.08 9.10
N LEU A 28 11.72 -14.62 8.58
CA LEU A 28 10.35 -14.23 8.93
C LEU A 28 9.48 -15.47 9.14
N THR A 29 8.54 -15.41 10.08
CA THR A 29 7.49 -16.43 10.21
C THR A 29 6.40 -16.19 9.16
N HIS A 30 5.69 -17.25 8.75
CA HIS A 30 4.57 -17.12 7.81
C HIS A 30 3.49 -16.15 8.31
N ALA A 31 3.15 -16.19 9.59
CA ALA A 31 2.17 -15.28 10.19
C ALA A 31 2.59 -13.81 10.09
N LEU A 32 3.84 -13.49 10.45
CA LEU A 32 4.35 -12.12 10.37
C LEU A 32 4.44 -11.63 8.91
N PHE A 33 4.81 -12.53 8.00
CA PHE A 33 4.86 -12.23 6.58
C PHE A 33 3.48 -11.88 6.01
N ASP A 34 2.47 -12.70 6.31
CA ASP A 34 1.10 -12.47 5.85
C ASP A 34 0.53 -11.18 6.48
N ASP A 35 0.78 -10.93 7.77
CA ASP A 35 0.37 -9.70 8.45
C ASP A 35 0.99 -8.44 7.81
N ILE A 36 2.29 -8.48 7.50
CA ILE A 36 2.96 -7.37 6.81
C ILE A 36 2.29 -7.12 5.45
N LEU A 37 2.11 -8.16 4.65
CA LEU A 37 1.56 -8.01 3.30
C LEU A 37 0.12 -7.54 3.33
N MET A 38 -0.72 -8.03 4.25
CA MET A 38 -2.10 -7.56 4.42
C MET A 38 -2.15 -6.08 4.79
N ASN A 39 -1.29 -5.63 5.71
CA ASN A 39 -1.22 -4.22 6.07
C ASN A 39 -0.79 -3.35 4.89
N VAL A 40 0.19 -3.80 4.11
CA VAL A 40 0.65 -3.08 2.92
C VAL A 40 -0.45 -3.04 1.86
N ASP A 41 -1.10 -4.16 1.57
CA ASP A 41 -2.22 -4.28 0.61
C ASP A 41 -3.36 -3.30 0.89
N LYS A 42 -3.73 -3.18 2.17
CA LYS A 42 -4.72 -2.19 2.61
C LYS A 42 -4.29 -0.75 2.31
N ARG A 43 -3.03 -0.40 2.59
CA ARG A 43 -2.51 0.96 2.34
C ARG A 43 -2.47 1.31 0.86
N PHE A 44 -2.11 0.37 0.00
CA PHE A 44 -2.15 0.56 -1.45
C PHE A 44 -3.58 0.82 -1.94
N LYS A 45 -4.56 0.06 -1.45
CA LYS A 45 -5.96 0.30 -1.78
C LYS A 45 -6.47 1.67 -1.32
N ASP A 46 -6.11 2.08 -0.11
CA ASP A 46 -6.52 3.39 0.41
C ASP A 46 -5.90 4.53 -0.41
N ARG A 47 -4.62 4.39 -0.81
CA ARG A 47 -3.95 5.31 -1.74
C ARG A 47 -4.70 5.40 -3.06
N ASP A 48 -5.03 4.28 -3.68
CA ASP A 48 -5.68 4.24 -5.00
C ASP A 48 -7.07 4.89 -4.95
N ARG A 49 -7.84 4.64 -3.89
CA ARG A 49 -9.12 5.34 -3.65
C ARG A 49 -8.96 6.84 -3.53
N LEU A 50 -7.92 7.30 -2.83
CA LEU A 50 -7.63 8.72 -2.69
C LEU A 50 -7.24 9.34 -4.03
N ILE A 51 -6.38 8.67 -4.81
CA ILE A 51 -6.01 9.10 -6.16
C ILE A 51 -7.25 9.20 -7.06
N GLU A 52 -8.13 8.19 -7.03
CA GLU A 52 -9.37 8.19 -7.80
C GLU A 52 -10.27 9.38 -7.40
N PHE A 53 -10.42 9.64 -6.09
CA PHE A 53 -11.17 10.78 -5.58
C PHE A 53 -10.58 12.11 -6.06
N ILE A 54 -9.28 12.33 -5.85
CA ILE A 54 -8.58 13.57 -6.26
C ILE A 54 -8.72 13.79 -7.77
N THR A 55 -8.60 12.72 -8.56
CA THR A 55 -8.72 12.78 -10.02
C THR A 55 -10.14 13.16 -10.45
N LYS A 56 -11.17 12.54 -9.87
CA LYS A 56 -12.58 12.84 -10.17
C LYS A 56 -12.94 14.28 -9.85
N GLU A 57 -12.45 14.80 -8.72
CA GLU A 57 -12.74 16.15 -8.25
C GLU A 57 -11.82 17.22 -8.87
N SER A 58 -10.91 16.84 -9.79
CA SER A 58 -9.90 17.74 -10.39
C SER A 58 -9.00 18.44 -9.36
N LEU A 59 -8.84 17.87 -8.17
CA LEU A 59 -8.07 18.42 -7.04
C LEU A 59 -6.58 18.08 -7.11
N LEU A 60 -6.13 17.44 -8.20
CA LEU A 60 -4.74 16.97 -8.33
C LEU A 60 -3.74 18.11 -8.20
N GLY A 61 -4.01 19.24 -8.87
CA GLY A 61 -3.15 20.43 -8.79
C GLY A 61 -3.14 21.08 -7.40
N ASP A 62 -4.22 20.95 -6.62
CA ASP A 62 -4.28 21.48 -5.26
C ASP A 62 -3.51 20.59 -4.27
N TYR A 63 -3.57 19.27 -4.47
CA TYR A 63 -2.75 18.33 -3.71
C TYR A 63 -1.25 18.48 -4.00
N GLU A 64 -0.86 18.63 -5.27
CA GLU A 64 0.54 18.89 -5.66
C GLU A 64 1.08 20.18 -5.03
N LYS A 65 0.29 21.26 -5.02
CA LYS A 65 0.66 22.52 -4.35
C LYS A 65 0.84 22.35 -2.84
N PHE A 66 -0.05 21.60 -2.18
CA PHE A 66 0.05 21.31 -0.75
C PHE A 66 1.33 20.53 -0.40
N LEU A 67 1.68 19.53 -1.21
CA LEU A 67 2.91 18.77 -1.01
C LEU A 67 4.16 19.64 -1.19
N GLN A 68 4.19 20.48 -2.22
CA GLN A 68 5.30 21.41 -2.43
C GLN A 68 5.47 22.34 -1.24
N GLN A 69 4.40 22.89 -0.68
CA GLN A 69 4.47 23.77 0.50
C GLN A 69 5.03 23.06 1.73
N LYS A 70 4.70 21.79 1.94
CA LYS A 70 5.20 20.99 3.07
C LYS A 70 6.69 20.64 3.00
N GLU A 71 7.28 20.56 1.81
CA GLU A 71 8.72 20.31 1.67
C GLU A 71 9.59 21.54 2.04
N TYR A 72 8.98 22.72 2.13
CA TYR A 72 9.64 23.97 2.53
C TYR A 72 9.42 24.35 4.01
N GLU A 73 8.69 23.53 4.79
CA GLU A 73 8.52 23.65 6.25
C GLU A 73 9.48 22.71 7.01
#